data_AF-A0A804MDM9-F1
#
_entry.id   AF-A0A804MDM9-F1
#
_cell.length_a   1.000
_cell.length_b   1.000
_cell.length_c   1.000
_cell.angle_alpha   90.00
_cell.angle_beta   90.00
_cell.angle_gamma   90.00
#
_symmetry.space_group_name_H-M   'P 1'
#
loop_
_entity.id
_entity.type
_entity.pdbx_description
1 polymer ?
#
loop_
_entity_poly.entity_id
_entity_poly.type
_entity_poly.pdbx_seq_one_letter_code
_entity_poly.pdbx_strand_id
1 'polypeptide(L)'
;MNILERIRGGGDRAAATERPPRPECWVEISESVSRLCSFDAAGSGSRSISVKVIQDSRPIHDKLVDSFLNKIFPSGYPYSVNEGYLTYTKFRVLQHFSSAMLHVLSTQSLLFAAGLRPTPAQATAVSWILKDGMQHAGKLICSSMGARMDSEPKSWRILADVLYDLGTALEVVSPLCPQLFLEVAGLGNFAKGMAVVAARATRLPIYSSFAKEGNLSDLFAKGEAISTLFNVMGIGAGIGLASTVCSTTQGKLIAGPLLSAVHIWGHPRDESNSCKHTQPTKNSNDRG
;
A
#
# COMPACT_ATOMS: atom_id res chain seq x y z
N MET A 1 -90.37 22.80 -6.16
CA MET A 1 -89.26 23.01 -7.12
C MET A 1 -88.25 21.89 -6.91
N ASN A 2 -88.55 20.72 -7.47
CA ASN A 2 -88.17 20.18 -8.78
C ASN A 2 -86.68 19.75 -8.84
N ILE A 3 -86.51 18.42 -8.73
CA ILE A 3 -85.27 17.63 -8.62
C ILE A 3 -84.23 17.90 -9.74
N LEU A 4 -84.62 18.64 -10.78
CA LEU A 4 -83.79 18.98 -11.93
C LEU A 4 -82.66 20.00 -11.63
N GLU A 5 -82.72 20.79 -10.56
CA GLU A 5 -81.59 21.66 -10.20
C GLU A 5 -80.43 20.88 -9.56
N ARG A 6 -80.68 19.70 -8.98
CA ARG A 6 -79.63 18.93 -8.28
C ARG A 6 -78.73 18.14 -9.23
N ILE A 7 -79.12 17.97 -10.49
CA ILE A 7 -78.33 17.21 -11.49
C ILE A 7 -77.47 18.14 -12.36
N ARG A 8 -77.78 19.44 -12.46
CA ARG A 8 -77.04 20.37 -13.32
C ARG A 8 -75.77 20.95 -12.68
N GLY A 9 -75.50 20.67 -11.40
CA GLY A 9 -74.28 21.10 -10.70
C GLY A 9 -73.02 20.26 -10.99
N GLY A 10 -73.13 19.16 -11.74
CA GLY A 10 -72.01 18.26 -12.07
C GLY A 10 -71.19 18.75 -13.26
N GLY A 11 -70.61 19.95 -13.18
CA GLY A 11 -69.69 20.49 -14.17
C GLY A 11 -68.27 19.98 -13.92
N ASP A 12 -67.83 19.08 -14.80
CA ASP A 12 -66.47 18.57 -15.02
C ASP A 12 -65.33 19.44 -14.46
N ARG A 13 -64.89 19.13 -13.23
CA ARG A 13 -63.47 19.30 -12.90
C ARG A 13 -62.75 18.07 -13.41
N ALA A 14 -62.46 18.08 -14.71
CA ALA A 14 -61.53 17.17 -15.34
C ALA A 14 -60.26 17.15 -14.48
N ALA A 15 -60.06 16.01 -13.79
CA ALA A 15 -58.92 15.75 -12.95
C ALA A 15 -57.68 15.90 -13.83
N ALA A 16 -57.00 17.05 -13.70
CA ALA A 16 -55.68 17.25 -14.23
C ALA A 16 -54.83 16.10 -13.67
N THR A 17 -54.56 15.13 -14.54
CA THR A 17 -53.69 14.01 -14.23
C THR A 17 -52.31 14.64 -14.04
N GLU A 18 -51.98 14.94 -12.79
CA GLU A 18 -50.68 15.46 -12.36
C GLU A 18 -49.63 14.51 -12.93
N ARG A 19 -48.91 14.94 -13.96
CA ARG A 19 -47.73 14.20 -14.41
C ARG A 19 -46.79 14.14 -13.20
N PRO A 20 -46.17 12.99 -12.93
CA PRO A 20 -45.21 12.89 -11.83
C PRO A 20 -44.16 14.00 -11.99
N PRO A 21 -43.77 14.67 -10.89
CA PRO A 21 -42.83 15.77 -10.94
C PRO A 21 -41.57 15.30 -11.67
N ARG A 22 -41.20 16.02 -12.74
CA ARG A 22 -39.98 15.74 -13.48
C ARG A 22 -38.81 15.76 -12.48
N PRO A 23 -37.89 14.79 -12.53
CA PRO A 23 -36.66 14.86 -11.75
C PRO A 23 -35.98 16.20 -12.04
N GLU A 24 -35.83 17.03 -11.01
CA GLU A 24 -35.06 18.27 -11.13
C GLU A 24 -33.62 17.88 -11.45
N CYS A 25 -33.19 18.27 -12.64
CA CYS A 25 -31.88 17.95 -13.18
C CYS A 25 -31.22 19.24 -13.65
N TRP A 26 -29.98 19.45 -13.25
CA TRP A 26 -29.18 20.61 -13.64
C TRP A 26 -27.78 20.18 -14.04
N VAL A 27 -27.11 20.99 -14.86
CA VAL A 27 -25.73 20.78 -15.30
C VAL A 27 -24.83 21.72 -14.51
N GLU A 28 -23.90 21.16 -13.75
CA GLU A 28 -22.86 21.91 -13.06
C GLU A 28 -21.57 21.87 -13.87
N ILE A 29 -21.06 23.03 -14.26
CA ILE A 29 -19.81 23.17 -15.01
C ILE A 29 -18.75 23.68 -14.04
N SER A 30 -17.78 22.84 -13.73
CA SER A 30 -16.60 23.19 -12.93
C SER A 30 -15.40 23.18 -13.85
N GLU A 31 -14.95 24.36 -14.27
CA GLU A 31 -13.83 24.65 -15.18
C GLU A 31 -13.84 23.83 -16.49
N SER A 32 -13.42 22.58 -16.40
CA SER A 32 -13.21 21.65 -17.50
C SER A 32 -14.10 20.40 -17.43
N VAL A 33 -14.94 20.26 -16.39
CA VAL A 33 -15.83 19.12 -16.19
C VAL A 33 -17.27 19.58 -16.07
N SER A 34 -18.15 19.04 -16.90
CA SER A 34 -19.60 19.19 -16.77
C SER A 34 -20.22 17.94 -16.14
N ARG A 35 -21.02 18.13 -15.11
CA ARG A 35 -21.70 17.09 -14.34
C ARG A 35 -23.20 17.29 -14.45
N LEU A 36 -23.93 16.24 -14.83
CA LEU A 36 -25.37 16.17 -14.75
C LEU A 36 -25.74 15.71 -13.33
N CYS A 37 -26.37 16.59 -12.58
CA CYS A 37 -26.89 16.29 -11.26
C CYS A 37 -28.40 16.09 -11.37
N SER A 38 -28.92 14.99 -10.83
CA SER A 38 -30.37 14.74 -10.75
C SER A 38 -30.73 14.12 -9.41
N PHE A 39 -31.87 14.52 -8.85
CA PHE A 39 -32.42 13.82 -7.69
C PHE A 39 -33.14 12.55 -8.13
N ASP A 40 -32.71 11.40 -7.59
CA ASP A 40 -33.47 10.17 -7.74
C ASP A 40 -34.62 10.19 -6.74
N ALA A 41 -35.85 10.13 -7.26
CA ALA A 41 -37.06 9.92 -6.47
C ALA A 41 -37.15 8.43 -6.08
N ALA A 42 -36.24 7.95 -5.24
CA ALA A 42 -36.37 6.63 -4.65
C ALA A 42 -37.57 6.66 -3.68
N GLY A 43 -38.63 5.92 -4.03
CA GLY A 43 -39.73 5.66 -3.12
C GLY A 43 -39.18 5.09 -1.81
N SER A 44 -39.61 5.68 -0.69
CA SER A 44 -39.11 5.46 0.68
C SER A 44 -37.87 6.29 1.09
N GLY A 45 -38.14 7.49 1.63
CA GLY A 45 -37.36 8.11 2.71
C GLY A 45 -36.00 8.74 2.42
N SER A 46 -35.27 8.37 1.37
CA SER A 46 -33.94 8.92 1.11
C SER A 46 -33.84 9.50 -0.31
N ARG A 47 -33.82 10.83 -0.43
CA ARG A 47 -33.48 11.51 -1.69
C ARG A 47 -31.97 11.36 -1.92
N SER A 48 -31.57 10.54 -2.89
CA SER A 48 -30.18 10.48 -3.34
C SER A 48 -29.94 11.40 -4.52
N ILE A 49 -28.79 12.09 -4.52
CA ILE A 49 -28.31 12.85 -5.67
C ILE A 49 -27.48 11.91 -6.55
N SER A 50 -27.88 11.75 -7.81
CA SER A 50 -27.12 11.07 -8.84
C SER A 50 -26.29 12.10 -9.60
N VAL A 51 -24.97 11.94 -9.61
CA VAL A 51 -24.04 12.82 -10.32
C VAL A 51 -23.37 12.02 -11.44
N LYS A 52 -23.62 12.38 -12.70
CA LYS A 52 -23.00 11.77 -13.88
C LYS A 52 -22.13 12.79 -14.59
N VAL A 53 -20.88 12.44 -14.89
CA VAL A 53 -20.01 13.29 -15.71
C VAL A 53 -20.50 13.24 -17.16
N ILE A 54 -20.88 14.38 -17.74
CA ILE A 54 -21.37 14.50 -19.12
C ILE A 54 -20.18 14.65 -20.06
N GLN A 55 -19.32 15.62 -19.75
CA GLN A 55 -18.20 15.99 -20.59
C GLN A 55 -17.04 16.39 -19.69
N ASP A 56 -15.95 15.64 -19.80
CA ASP A 56 -14.68 15.95 -19.18
C ASP A 56 -13.76 16.48 -20.29
N SER A 57 -13.60 17.79 -20.34
CA SER A 57 -12.73 18.52 -21.28
C SER A 57 -11.31 18.67 -20.75
N ARG A 58 -10.97 18.04 -19.62
CA ARG A 58 -9.59 18.08 -19.11
C ARG A 58 -8.64 17.45 -20.13
N PRO A 59 -7.41 18.00 -20.23
CA PRO A 59 -6.32 17.37 -20.94
C PRO A 59 -6.19 15.89 -20.58
N ILE A 60 -5.79 15.07 -21.57
CA ILE A 60 -5.61 13.62 -21.36
C ILE A 60 -4.62 13.35 -20.22
N HIS A 61 -3.59 14.19 -20.06
CA HIS A 61 -2.62 14.04 -18.98
C HIS A 61 -3.25 14.20 -17.59
N ASP A 62 -4.10 15.20 -17.38
CA ASP A 62 -4.80 15.39 -16.09
C ASP A 62 -5.72 14.23 -15.76
N LYS A 63 -6.45 13.72 -16.77
CA LYS A 63 -7.29 12.53 -16.59
C LYS A 63 -6.47 11.30 -16.20
N LEU A 64 -5.31 11.10 -16.82
CA LEU A 64 -4.42 9.99 -16.52
C LEU A 64 -3.78 10.15 -15.14
N VAL A 65 -3.34 11.36 -14.78
CA VAL A 65 -2.79 11.68 -13.46
C VAL A 65 -3.83 11.48 -12.38
N ASP A 66 -5.04 12.02 -12.53
CA ASP A 66 -6.12 11.84 -11.57
C ASP A 66 -6.56 10.38 -11.46
N SER A 67 -6.65 9.67 -12.59
CA SER A 67 -6.94 8.23 -12.57
C SER A 67 -5.87 7.45 -11.81
N PHE A 68 -4.60 7.82 -12.00
CA PHE A 68 -3.48 7.22 -11.28
C PHE A 68 -3.52 7.57 -9.79
N LEU A 69 -3.72 8.84 -9.44
CA LEU A 69 -3.80 9.31 -8.05
C LEU A 69 -4.99 8.66 -7.32
N ASN A 70 -6.18 8.63 -7.92
CA ASN A 70 -7.35 7.96 -7.34
C ASN A 70 -7.14 6.46 -7.20
N LYS A 71 -6.34 5.84 -8.07
CA LYS A 71 -6.00 4.43 -7.97
C LYS A 71 -5.01 4.15 -6.84
N ILE A 72 -4.05 5.04 -6.62
CA ILE A 72 -2.94 4.90 -5.68
C ILE A 72 -3.26 5.40 -4.27
N PHE A 73 -4.03 6.48 -4.14
CA PHE A 73 -4.42 7.06 -2.86
C PHE A 73 -5.75 6.49 -2.34
N PRO A 74 -5.96 6.52 -1.02
CA PRO A 74 -7.24 6.19 -0.41
C PRO A 74 -8.38 7.06 -0.95
N SER A 75 -9.56 6.47 -0.98
CA SER A 75 -10.80 7.12 -1.39
C SER A 75 -11.07 8.29 -0.45
N GLY A 76 -11.33 9.47 -1.01
CA GLY A 76 -11.54 10.71 -0.24
C GLY A 76 -10.25 11.34 0.31
N TYR A 77 -9.06 10.92 -0.12
CA TYR A 77 -7.81 11.60 0.21
C TYR A 77 -7.87 13.08 -0.25
N PRO A 78 -7.35 14.05 0.54
CA PRO A 78 -6.62 13.88 1.81
C PRO A 78 -7.48 13.80 3.07
N TYR A 79 -8.79 14.04 2.99
CA TYR A 79 -9.66 14.17 4.16
C TYR A 79 -9.93 12.85 4.87
N SER A 80 -9.87 11.74 4.13
CA SER A 80 -10.10 10.38 4.64
C SER A 80 -8.96 9.79 5.46
N VAL A 81 -7.83 10.48 5.62
CA VAL A 81 -6.69 9.99 6.42
C VAL A 81 -6.26 10.99 7.48
N ASN A 82 -5.64 10.51 8.55
CA ASN A 82 -4.97 11.37 9.52
C ASN A 82 -3.71 12.01 8.94
N GLU A 83 -3.25 13.09 9.57
CA GLU A 83 -2.04 13.79 9.15
C GLU A 83 -0.83 12.86 9.14
N GLY A 84 0.14 13.15 8.28
CA GLY A 84 1.35 12.35 8.18
C GLY A 84 1.27 11.15 7.25
N TYR A 85 0.09 10.71 6.80
CA TYR A 85 -0.04 9.59 5.86
C TYR A 85 0.77 9.78 4.57
N LEU A 86 0.80 11.00 4.02
CA LEU A 86 1.57 11.29 2.81
C LEU A 86 3.07 11.18 3.06
N THR A 87 3.55 11.74 4.17
CA THR A 87 4.96 11.64 4.56
C THR A 87 5.33 10.18 4.77
N TYR A 88 4.47 9.42 5.45
CA TYR A 88 4.64 8.00 5.64
C TYR A 88 4.77 7.25 4.30
N THR A 89 3.83 7.52 3.40
CA THR A 89 3.79 6.90 2.08
C THR A 89 5.06 7.19 1.27
N LYS A 90 5.61 8.41 1.33
CA LYS A 90 6.84 8.78 0.61
C LYS A 90 8.06 7.95 1.04
N PHE A 91 8.24 7.71 2.33
CA PHE A 91 9.35 6.87 2.80
C PHE A 91 9.10 5.40 2.50
N ARG A 92 7.87 4.91 2.64
CA ARG A 92 7.49 3.56 2.20
C ARG A 92 7.79 3.30 0.73
N VAL A 93 7.51 4.27 -0.13
CA VAL A 93 7.86 4.23 -1.56
C VAL A 93 9.36 4.03 -1.74
N LEU A 94 10.18 4.87 -1.10
CA LEU A 94 11.65 4.77 -1.18
C LEU A 94 12.15 3.42 -0.67
N GLN A 95 11.57 2.94 0.42
CA GLN A 95 11.92 1.67 1.06
C GLN A 95 11.61 0.47 0.17
N HIS A 96 10.42 0.42 -0.44
CA HIS A 96 10.06 -0.66 -1.37
C HIS A 96 10.93 -0.64 -2.62
N PHE A 97 11.28 0.55 -3.11
CA PHE A 97 12.17 0.68 -4.26
C PHE A 97 13.59 0.19 -3.95
N SER A 98 14.20 0.63 -2.84
CA SER A 98 15.57 0.25 -2.47
C SER A 98 15.69 -1.22 -2.06
N SER A 99 14.74 -1.75 -1.28
CA SER A 99 14.71 -3.17 -0.89
C SER A 99 14.55 -4.11 -2.09
N ALA A 100 13.84 -3.69 -3.13
CA ALA A 100 13.70 -4.42 -4.38
C ALA A 100 15.01 -4.45 -5.18
N MET A 101 15.75 -3.33 -5.24
CA MET A 101 17.08 -3.31 -5.86
C MET A 101 18.06 -4.23 -5.13
N LEU A 102 18.09 -4.14 -3.78
CA LEU A 102 18.86 -5.02 -2.91
C LEU A 102 18.52 -6.51 -3.12
N HIS A 103 17.24 -6.83 -3.29
CA HIS A 103 16.77 -8.18 -3.61
C HIS A 103 17.36 -8.71 -4.92
N VAL A 104 17.43 -7.89 -5.97
CA VAL A 104 18.05 -8.29 -7.26
C VAL A 104 19.53 -8.56 -7.08
N LEU A 105 20.27 -7.67 -6.42
CA LEU A 105 21.72 -7.83 -6.21
C LEU A 105 22.06 -9.07 -5.37
N SER A 106 21.29 -9.30 -4.30
CA SER A 106 21.46 -10.47 -3.44
C SER A 106 21.14 -11.78 -4.16
N THR A 107 20.06 -11.81 -4.95
CA THR A 107 19.72 -12.97 -5.81
C THR A 107 20.84 -13.27 -6.82
N GLN A 108 21.38 -12.25 -7.48
CA GLN A 108 22.50 -12.41 -8.41
C GLN A 108 23.75 -12.96 -7.71
N SER A 109 24.05 -12.50 -6.49
CA SER A 109 25.15 -13.05 -5.68
C SER A 109 24.91 -14.50 -5.27
N LEU A 110 23.70 -14.87 -4.85
CA LEU A 110 23.38 -16.26 -4.52
C LEU A 110 23.56 -17.20 -5.72
N LEU A 111 23.10 -16.79 -6.91
CA LEU A 111 23.29 -17.57 -8.13
C LEU A 111 24.77 -17.75 -8.46
N PHE A 112 25.56 -16.68 -8.32
CA PHE A 112 27.00 -16.75 -8.54
C PHE A 112 27.68 -17.66 -7.51
N ALA A 113 27.38 -17.52 -6.21
CA ALA A 113 27.93 -18.36 -5.15
C ALA A 113 27.55 -19.84 -5.33
N ALA A 114 26.31 -20.14 -5.72
CA ALA A 114 25.86 -21.49 -6.02
C ALA A 114 26.63 -22.10 -7.22
N GLY A 115 26.93 -21.29 -8.24
CA GLY A 115 27.71 -21.69 -9.41
C GLY A 115 29.21 -21.89 -9.16
N LEU A 116 29.77 -21.25 -8.13
CA LEU A 116 31.18 -21.40 -7.75
C LEU A 116 31.47 -22.72 -7.01
N ARG A 117 30.44 -23.45 -6.59
CA ARG A 117 30.62 -24.69 -5.82
C ARG A 117 30.98 -25.86 -6.74
N PRO A 118 32.01 -26.66 -6.41
CA PRO A 118 32.38 -27.86 -7.16
C PRO A 118 31.44 -29.04 -6.84
N THR A 119 30.13 -28.79 -6.83
CA THR A 119 29.09 -29.78 -6.51
C THR A 119 28.24 -30.08 -7.75
N PRO A 120 27.80 -31.34 -7.94
CA PRO A 120 26.85 -31.67 -9.00
C PRO A 120 25.60 -30.80 -8.93
N ALA A 121 24.97 -30.52 -10.09
CA ALA A 121 23.80 -29.65 -10.18
C ALA A 121 22.66 -30.05 -9.23
N GLN A 122 22.44 -31.36 -9.03
CA GLN A 122 21.44 -31.88 -8.08
C GLN A 122 21.74 -31.48 -6.63
N ALA A 123 23.00 -31.57 -6.18
CA ALA A 123 23.40 -31.19 -4.83
C ALA A 123 23.30 -29.66 -4.62
N THR A 124 23.63 -28.88 -5.66
CA THR A 124 23.45 -27.42 -5.66
C THR A 124 21.97 -27.06 -5.54
N ALA A 125 21.08 -27.74 -6.28
CA ALA A 125 19.64 -27.55 -6.20
C ALA A 125 19.06 -27.89 -4.82
N VAL A 126 19.50 -28.99 -4.20
CA VAL A 126 19.11 -29.34 -2.82
C VAL A 126 19.55 -28.25 -1.84
N SER A 127 20.78 -27.75 -1.96
CA SER A 127 21.26 -26.65 -1.11
C SER A 127 20.45 -25.37 -1.32
N TRP A 128 20.03 -25.09 -2.56
CA TRP A 128 19.17 -23.95 -2.88
C TRP A 128 17.81 -24.03 -2.20
N ILE A 129 17.20 -25.22 -2.19
CA ILE A 129 15.92 -25.46 -1.52
C ILE A 129 16.08 -25.39 0.00
N LEU A 130 17.16 -25.97 0.54
CA LEU A 130 17.42 -25.94 1.99
C LEU A 130 17.60 -24.51 2.52
N LYS A 131 18.35 -23.64 1.81
CA LYS A 131 18.43 -22.22 2.20
C LYS A 131 17.06 -21.53 2.16
N ASP A 132 16.17 -21.89 1.24
CA ASP A 132 14.82 -21.32 1.15
C ASP A 132 13.93 -21.87 2.29
N GLY A 133 14.15 -23.13 2.69
CA GLY A 133 13.59 -23.73 3.90
C GLY A 133 13.89 -22.91 5.16
N MET A 134 15.10 -22.36 5.28
CA MET A 134 15.47 -21.49 6.39
C MET A 134 14.64 -20.20 6.46
N GLN A 135 14.18 -19.67 5.31
CA GLN A 135 13.26 -18.54 5.30
C GLN A 135 11.92 -18.90 5.96
N HIS A 136 11.41 -20.11 5.74
CA HIS A 136 10.19 -20.59 6.40
C HIS A 136 10.39 -20.80 7.89
N ALA A 137 11.54 -21.31 8.32
CA ALA A 137 11.89 -21.40 9.75
C ALA A 137 11.88 -20.02 10.44
N GLY A 138 12.49 -19.01 9.81
CA GLY A 138 12.46 -17.63 10.31
C GLY A 138 11.04 -17.06 10.41
N LYS A 139 10.19 -17.32 9.41
CA LYS A 139 8.77 -16.92 9.44
C LYS A 139 8.01 -17.56 10.61
N LEU A 140 8.19 -18.87 10.82
CA LEU A 140 7.51 -19.61 11.90
C LEU A 140 7.92 -19.07 13.27
N ILE A 141 9.21 -18.91 13.53
CA ILE A 141 9.71 -18.38 14.81
C ILE A 141 9.16 -16.97 15.05
N CYS A 142 9.28 -16.08 14.06
CA CYS A 142 8.82 -14.70 14.18
C CYS A 142 7.30 -14.60 14.37
N SER A 143 6.51 -15.51 13.76
CA SER A 143 5.05 -15.51 13.87
C SER A 143 4.55 -15.73 15.31
N SER A 144 5.31 -16.44 16.14
CA SER A 144 4.98 -16.62 17.57
C SER A 144 5.10 -15.34 18.39
N MET A 145 5.70 -14.28 17.83
CA MET A 145 5.97 -13.01 18.50
C MET A 145 4.93 -11.92 18.16
N GLY A 146 3.84 -12.27 17.47
CA GLY A 146 2.84 -11.31 16.97
C GLY A 146 2.26 -10.36 18.02
N ALA A 147 1.90 -10.87 19.21
CA ALA A 147 1.37 -10.03 20.29
C ALA A 147 2.35 -8.90 20.74
N ARG A 148 3.66 -9.17 20.66
CA ARG A 148 4.69 -8.15 20.95
C ARG A 148 4.80 -7.13 19.82
N MET A 149 4.56 -7.54 18.58
CA MET A 149 4.56 -6.65 17.41
C MET A 149 3.41 -5.65 17.45
N ASP A 150 2.25 -6.07 17.94
CA ASP A 150 1.11 -5.16 18.13
C ASP A 150 1.37 -4.13 19.24
N SER A 151 2.17 -4.50 20.24
CA SER A 151 2.51 -3.63 21.38
C SER A 151 3.51 -2.54 20.99
N GLU A 152 4.52 -2.87 20.17
CA GLU A 152 5.60 -1.95 19.78
C GLU A 152 5.86 -1.96 18.26
N PRO A 153 4.86 -1.63 17.43
CA PRO A 153 4.94 -1.86 15.98
C PRO A 153 6.10 -1.12 15.31
N LYS A 154 6.49 0.01 15.90
CA LYS A 154 7.61 0.85 15.49
C LYS A 154 8.96 0.17 15.60
N SER A 155 9.29 -0.26 16.81
CA SER A 155 10.52 -1.00 17.12
C SER A 155 10.61 -2.26 16.27
N TRP A 156 9.49 -2.97 16.11
CA TRP A 156 9.41 -4.16 15.28
C TRP A 156 9.57 -3.86 13.79
N ARG A 157 9.13 -2.70 13.30
CA ARG A 157 9.38 -2.28 11.93
C ARG A 157 10.86 -1.96 11.71
N ILE A 158 11.53 -1.27 12.64
CA ILE A 158 12.99 -1.01 12.56
C ILE A 158 13.73 -2.34 12.52
N LEU A 159 13.38 -3.25 13.43
CA LEU A 159 14.00 -4.57 13.51
C LEU A 159 13.78 -5.35 12.22
N ALA A 160 12.60 -5.26 11.60
CA ALA A 160 12.33 -5.89 10.33
C ALA A 160 13.29 -5.40 9.24
N ASP A 161 13.51 -4.10 9.15
CA ASP A 161 14.35 -3.50 8.13
C ASP A 161 15.83 -3.85 8.34
N VAL A 162 16.29 -3.83 9.59
CA VAL A 162 17.65 -4.27 9.96
C VAL A 162 17.87 -5.74 9.64
N LEU A 163 16.91 -6.62 9.96
CA LEU A 163 17.01 -8.05 9.66
C LEU A 163 16.98 -8.32 8.15
N TYR A 164 16.18 -7.57 7.39
CA TYR A 164 16.13 -7.68 5.94
C TYR A 164 17.48 -7.31 5.30
N ASP A 165 18.08 -6.21 5.76
CA ASP A 165 19.35 -5.71 5.26
C ASP A 165 20.51 -6.62 5.66
N LEU A 166 20.50 -7.13 6.91
CA LEU A 166 21.45 -8.15 7.35
C LEU A 166 21.36 -9.40 6.46
N GLY A 167 20.14 -9.89 6.20
CA GLY A 167 19.94 -11.07 5.38
C GLY A 167 20.40 -10.86 3.94
N THR A 168 20.11 -9.69 3.37
CA THR A 168 20.59 -9.29 2.05
C THR A 168 22.11 -9.17 2.02
N ALA A 169 22.74 -8.60 3.04
CA ALA A 169 24.18 -8.48 3.14
C ALA A 169 24.86 -9.86 3.15
N LEU A 170 24.34 -10.81 3.93
CA LEU A 170 24.80 -12.21 3.96
C LEU A 170 24.74 -12.85 2.57
N GLU A 171 23.64 -12.67 1.85
CA GLU A 171 23.53 -13.17 0.48
C GLU A 171 24.50 -12.50 -0.50
N VAL A 172 24.75 -11.19 -0.36
CA VAL A 172 25.70 -10.46 -1.20
C VAL A 172 27.14 -10.93 -0.97
N VAL A 173 27.52 -11.26 0.27
CA VAL A 173 28.87 -11.76 0.62
C VAL A 173 29.04 -13.25 0.36
N SER A 174 27.97 -14.01 0.12
CA SER A 174 28.03 -15.46 -0.11
C SER A 174 29.04 -15.92 -1.18
N PRO A 175 29.36 -15.18 -2.26
CA PRO A 175 30.39 -15.57 -3.21
C PRO A 175 31.82 -15.56 -2.65
N LEU A 176 32.06 -14.89 -1.52
CA LEU A 176 33.38 -14.84 -0.87
C LEU A 176 33.68 -16.12 -0.08
N CYS A 177 32.65 -16.91 0.24
CA CYS A 177 32.77 -18.14 1.02
C CYS A 177 31.85 -19.23 0.43
N PRO A 178 32.05 -19.66 -0.83
CA PRO A 178 31.18 -20.63 -1.51
C PRO A 178 31.10 -21.98 -0.78
N GLN A 179 32.12 -22.35 -0.02
CA GLN A 179 32.14 -23.54 0.84
C GLN A 179 31.15 -23.47 2.01
N LEU A 180 30.80 -22.27 2.47
CA LEU A 180 29.80 -21.99 3.52
C LEU A 180 28.48 -21.47 2.92
N PHE A 181 28.21 -21.77 1.65
CA PHE A 181 27.04 -21.23 0.94
C PHE A 181 25.75 -21.50 1.70
N LEU A 182 25.54 -22.73 2.20
CA LEU A 182 24.29 -23.10 2.83
C LEU A 182 24.10 -22.38 4.16
N GLU A 183 25.16 -22.23 4.94
CA GLU A 183 25.16 -21.53 6.23
C GLU A 183 24.90 -20.04 6.04
N VAL A 184 25.63 -19.39 5.12
CA VAL A 184 25.52 -17.95 4.88
C VAL A 184 24.20 -17.60 4.20
N ALA A 185 23.83 -18.31 3.14
CA ALA A 185 22.57 -18.08 2.44
C ALA A 185 21.37 -18.50 3.29
N GLY A 186 21.48 -19.60 4.04
CA GLY A 186 20.44 -20.08 4.96
C GLY A 186 20.20 -19.09 6.10
N LEU A 187 21.26 -18.57 6.73
CA LEU A 187 21.15 -17.53 7.75
C LEU A 187 20.57 -16.22 7.17
N GLY A 188 20.99 -15.86 5.95
CA GLY A 188 20.46 -14.68 5.26
C GLY A 188 18.96 -14.78 5.00
N ASN A 189 18.52 -15.92 4.45
CA ASN A 189 17.11 -16.21 4.23
C ASN A 189 16.32 -16.33 5.53
N PHE A 190 16.90 -16.90 6.60
CA PHE A 190 16.29 -16.94 7.92
C PHE A 190 15.96 -15.54 8.44
N ALA A 191 16.95 -14.62 8.38
CA ALA A 191 16.77 -13.22 8.79
C ALA A 191 15.70 -12.52 7.94
N LYS A 192 15.73 -12.68 6.61
CA LYS A 192 14.68 -12.17 5.72
C LYS A 192 13.30 -12.76 6.03
N GLY A 193 13.23 -14.02 6.42
CA GLY A 193 11.99 -14.69 6.83
C GLY A 193 11.34 -14.01 8.03
N MET A 194 12.15 -13.71 9.06
CA MET A 194 11.70 -12.94 10.22
C MET A 194 11.29 -11.51 9.84
N ALA A 195 12.12 -10.83 9.04
CA ALA A 195 11.86 -9.48 8.57
C ALA A 195 10.51 -9.36 7.86
N VAL A 196 10.20 -10.29 6.94
CA VAL A 196 8.93 -10.29 6.21
C VAL A 196 7.73 -10.41 7.15
N VAL A 197 7.81 -11.24 8.20
CA VAL A 197 6.71 -11.38 9.17
C VAL A 197 6.56 -10.11 10.01
N ALA A 198 7.64 -9.61 10.59
CA ALA A 198 7.62 -8.39 11.40
C ALA A 198 7.13 -7.17 10.59
N ALA A 199 7.63 -7.00 9.36
CA ALA A 199 7.21 -5.91 8.49
C ALA A 199 5.72 -5.99 8.13
N ARG A 200 5.18 -7.19 7.93
CA ARG A 200 3.76 -7.38 7.60
C ARG A 200 2.85 -7.22 8.81
N ALA A 201 3.20 -7.83 9.95
CA ALA A 201 2.40 -7.78 11.18
C ALA A 201 2.21 -6.34 11.66
N THR A 202 3.27 -5.52 11.58
CA THR A 202 3.23 -4.11 12.02
C THR A 202 2.38 -3.19 11.14
N ARG A 203 1.98 -3.61 9.93
CA ARG A 203 1.16 -2.76 9.03
C ARG A 203 -0.22 -2.46 9.59
N LEU A 204 -0.82 -3.39 10.32
CA LEU A 204 -2.16 -3.24 10.87
C LEU A 204 -2.24 -2.11 11.91
N PRO A 205 -1.47 -2.16 13.01
CA PRO A 205 -1.48 -1.07 13.96
C PRO A 205 -1.02 0.26 13.34
N ILE A 206 -0.07 0.24 12.39
CA ILE A 206 0.38 1.47 11.70
C ILE A 206 -0.73 2.07 10.84
N TYR A 207 -1.40 1.32 9.96
CA TYR A 207 -2.48 1.86 9.15
C TYR A 207 -3.72 2.22 9.99
N SER A 208 -3.96 1.52 11.09
CA SER A 208 -5.01 1.90 12.03
C SER A 208 -4.78 3.29 12.63
N SER A 209 -3.53 3.76 12.75
CA SER A 209 -3.24 5.13 13.19
C SER A 209 -3.59 6.20 12.14
N PHE A 210 -3.70 5.81 10.86
CA PHE A 210 -4.03 6.71 9.76
C PHE A 210 -5.48 6.64 9.30
N ALA A 211 -6.19 5.55 9.62
CA ALA A 211 -7.55 5.30 9.18
C ALA A 211 -8.54 6.29 9.82
N LYS A 212 -9.53 6.73 9.03
CA LYS A 212 -10.71 7.48 9.48
C LYS A 212 -11.98 6.80 8.97
N GLU A 213 -13.08 6.92 9.72
CA GLU A 213 -14.40 6.49 9.26
C GLU A 213 -14.45 5.03 8.79
N GLY A 214 -13.66 4.14 9.39
CA GLY A 214 -13.65 2.71 9.05
C GLY A 214 -12.96 2.36 7.72
N ASN A 215 -12.21 3.28 7.10
CA ASN A 215 -11.55 3.05 5.82
C ASN A 215 -10.23 2.23 5.88
N LEU A 216 -9.98 1.50 6.97
CA LEU A 216 -8.73 0.79 7.22
C LEU A 216 -8.35 -0.16 6.07
N SER A 217 -9.31 -0.92 5.55
CA SER A 217 -9.08 -1.84 4.43
C SER A 217 -8.65 -1.13 3.14
N ASP A 218 -9.14 0.09 2.90
CA ASP A 218 -8.71 0.88 1.74
C ASP A 218 -7.26 1.32 1.89
N LEU A 219 -6.85 1.83 3.06
CA LEU A 219 -5.44 2.16 3.34
C LEU A 219 -4.52 0.96 3.13
N PHE A 220 -4.96 -0.23 3.57
CA PHE A 220 -4.23 -1.46 3.33
C PHE A 220 -4.08 -1.78 1.84
N ALA A 221 -5.19 -1.78 1.09
CA ALA A 221 -5.20 -2.10 -0.33
C ALA A 221 -4.33 -1.11 -1.14
N LYS A 222 -4.45 0.19 -0.85
CA LYS A 222 -3.65 1.25 -1.49
C LYS A 222 -2.17 1.13 -1.12
N GLY A 223 -1.88 0.84 0.15
CA GLY A 223 -0.54 0.52 0.61
C GLY A 223 0.10 -0.67 -0.11
N GLU A 224 -0.66 -1.75 -0.35
CA GLU A 224 -0.20 -2.89 -1.14
C GLU A 224 0.00 -2.55 -2.62
N ALA A 225 -0.87 -1.72 -3.20
CA ALA A 225 -0.71 -1.24 -4.58
C ALA A 225 0.58 -0.42 -4.74
N ILE A 226 0.85 0.50 -3.81
CA ILE A 226 2.08 1.30 -3.77
C ILE A 226 3.31 0.40 -3.60
N SER A 227 3.27 -0.49 -2.62
CA SER A 227 4.32 -1.50 -2.38
C SER A 227 4.66 -2.25 -3.67
N THR A 228 3.64 -2.78 -4.34
CA THR A 228 3.80 -3.57 -5.57
C THR A 228 4.38 -2.74 -6.71
N LEU A 229 3.85 -1.54 -6.95
CA LEU A 229 4.32 -0.66 -8.02
C LEU A 229 5.82 -0.33 -7.86
N PHE A 230 6.22 0.11 -6.68
CA PHE A 230 7.61 0.50 -6.45
C PHE A 230 8.56 -0.69 -6.29
N ASN A 231 8.06 -1.85 -5.87
CA ASN A 231 8.83 -3.09 -5.94
C ASN A 231 9.14 -3.47 -7.40
N VAL A 232 8.17 -3.38 -8.32
CA VAL A 232 8.40 -3.64 -9.76
C VAL A 232 9.39 -2.63 -10.35
N MET A 233 9.23 -1.34 -10.06
CA MET A 233 10.17 -0.32 -10.52
C MET A 233 11.58 -0.55 -9.96
N GLY A 234 11.69 -0.89 -8.68
CA GLY A 234 12.97 -1.18 -8.02
C GLY A 234 13.63 -2.46 -8.56
N ILE A 235 12.87 -3.49 -8.92
CA ILE A 235 13.39 -4.67 -9.63
C ILE A 235 13.99 -4.25 -10.98
N GLY A 236 13.28 -3.43 -11.76
CA GLY A 236 13.79 -2.93 -13.05
C GLY A 236 15.09 -2.15 -12.90
N ALA A 237 15.14 -1.21 -11.94
CA ALA A 237 16.35 -0.45 -11.62
C ALA A 237 17.48 -1.36 -11.10
N GLY A 238 17.15 -2.36 -10.28
CA GLY A 238 18.09 -3.33 -9.73
C GLY A 238 18.73 -4.19 -10.81
N ILE A 239 17.97 -4.61 -11.84
CA ILE A 239 18.50 -5.35 -12.99
C ILE A 239 19.46 -4.47 -13.80
N GLY A 240 19.10 -3.20 -14.04
CA GLY A 240 19.99 -2.24 -14.69
C GLY A 240 21.29 -2.06 -13.90
N LEU A 241 21.21 -1.91 -12.58
CA LEU A 241 22.37 -1.78 -11.72
C LEU A 241 23.24 -3.05 -11.69
N ALA A 242 22.62 -4.23 -11.62
CA ALA A 242 23.28 -5.54 -11.66
C ALA A 242 24.06 -5.78 -12.96
N SER A 243 23.66 -5.13 -14.04
CA SER A 243 24.28 -5.24 -15.37
C SER A 243 25.42 -4.22 -15.59
N THR A 244 25.71 -3.35 -14.61
CA THR A 244 26.73 -2.31 -14.70
C THR A 244 27.85 -2.54 -13.68
N VAL A 245 28.02 -1.63 -12.72
CA VAL A 245 29.07 -1.68 -11.68
C VAL A 245 28.87 -2.90 -10.77
N CYS A 246 27.62 -3.29 -10.52
CA CYS A 246 27.28 -4.44 -9.69
C CYS A 246 27.38 -5.79 -10.41
N SER A 247 27.96 -5.83 -11.63
CA SER A 247 28.39 -7.10 -12.23
C SER A 247 29.53 -7.75 -11.43
N THR A 248 30.33 -6.92 -10.74
CA THR A 248 31.43 -7.37 -9.87
C THR A 248 30.99 -7.48 -8.41
N THR A 249 31.59 -8.40 -7.66
CA THR A 249 31.36 -8.51 -6.20
C THR A 249 31.73 -7.21 -5.48
N GLN A 250 32.84 -6.56 -5.88
CA GLN A 250 33.24 -5.27 -5.30
C GLN A 250 32.17 -4.19 -5.50
N GLY A 251 31.61 -4.08 -6.71
CA GLY A 251 30.54 -3.12 -6.99
C GLY A 251 29.31 -3.34 -6.10
N LYS A 252 28.92 -4.60 -5.88
CA LYS A 252 27.81 -4.94 -4.97
C LYS A 252 28.13 -4.61 -3.52
N LEU A 253 29.36 -4.83 -3.06
CA LEU A 253 29.79 -4.52 -1.70
C LEU A 253 29.83 -3.00 -1.43
N ILE A 254 29.92 -2.18 -2.47
CA ILE A 254 29.82 -0.71 -2.35
C ILE A 254 28.36 -0.27 -2.46
N ALA A 255 27.63 -0.72 -3.49
CA ALA A 255 26.26 -0.30 -3.74
C ALA A 255 25.27 -0.84 -2.69
N GLY A 256 25.49 -2.05 -2.17
CA GLY A 256 24.64 -2.70 -1.17
C GLY A 256 24.49 -1.86 0.10
N PRO A 257 25.59 -1.48 0.78
CA PRO A 257 25.52 -0.59 1.95
C PRO A 257 24.86 0.77 1.66
N LEU A 258 25.09 1.36 0.49
CA LEU A 258 24.44 2.62 0.11
C LEU A 258 22.92 2.46 -0.05
N LEU A 259 22.48 1.39 -0.72
CA LEU A 259 21.06 1.07 -0.86
C LEU A 259 20.41 0.69 0.48
N SER A 260 21.14 -0.02 1.35
CA SER A 260 20.71 -0.34 2.72
C SER A 260 20.57 0.91 3.58
N ALA A 261 21.52 1.86 3.46
CA ALA A 261 21.40 3.15 4.12
C ALA A 261 20.13 3.89 3.67
N VAL A 262 19.84 3.91 2.36
CA VAL A 262 18.60 4.50 1.81
C VAL A 262 17.35 3.77 2.32
N HIS A 263 17.40 2.43 2.39
CA HIS A 263 16.33 1.59 2.90
C HIS A 263 15.99 1.89 4.38
N ILE A 264 16.99 2.04 5.24
CA ILE A 264 16.81 2.29 6.68
C ILE A 264 16.55 3.78 6.98
N TRP A 265 17.13 4.71 6.22
CA TRP A 265 17.08 6.15 6.52
C TRP A 265 15.68 6.73 6.58
N GLY A 266 14.70 6.11 5.92
CA GLY A 266 13.31 6.56 5.95
C GLY A 266 12.62 6.40 7.30
N HIS A 267 13.07 5.46 8.13
CA HIS A 267 12.32 4.99 9.29
C HIS A 267 12.10 6.04 10.39
N PRO A 268 13.13 6.77 10.90
CA PRO A 268 12.94 7.73 11.98
C PRO A 268 11.99 8.89 11.64
N ARG A 269 11.78 9.16 10.34
CA ARG A 269 10.89 10.23 9.84
C ARG A 269 9.50 9.72 9.46
N ASP A 270 9.39 8.43 9.13
CA ASP A 270 8.14 7.73 8.82
C ASP A 270 7.17 7.78 10.02
N GLU A 271 7.70 7.63 11.23
CA GLU A 271 6.90 7.31 12.41
C GLU A 271 6.72 8.44 13.42
N SER A 272 7.54 9.49 13.39
CA SER A 272 7.27 10.71 14.18
C SER A 272 5.91 11.31 13.81
N ASN A 273 5.50 11.10 12.55
CA ASN A 273 4.21 11.53 12.02
C ASN A 273 3.04 10.62 12.45
N SER A 274 3.23 9.30 12.50
CA SER A 274 2.19 8.36 12.97
C SER A 274 1.89 8.52 14.48
N CYS A 275 2.89 8.87 15.30
CA CYS A 275 2.72 8.98 16.76
C CYS A 275 1.89 10.16 17.23
N LYS A 276 1.73 11.23 16.42
CA LYS A 276 0.93 12.40 16.84
C LYS A 276 -0.52 12.05 17.13
N HIS A 277 -1.02 10.92 16.64
CA HIS A 277 -2.44 10.55 16.71
C HIS A 277 -2.77 9.36 17.62
N THR A 278 -1.78 8.67 18.20
CA THR A 278 -2.04 7.59 19.16
C THR A 278 -2.21 8.09 20.60
N GLN A 279 -1.87 9.35 20.88
CA GLN A 279 -2.25 9.94 22.17
C GLN A 279 -3.75 10.22 22.14
N PRO A 280 -4.59 9.53 22.94
CA PRO A 280 -5.96 9.96 23.11
C PRO A 280 -5.91 11.40 23.62
N THR A 281 -6.57 12.31 22.90
CA THR A 281 -6.90 13.63 23.44
C THR A 281 -7.57 13.37 24.77
N LYS A 282 -6.85 13.60 25.88
CA LYS A 282 -7.45 13.61 27.21
C LYS A 282 -8.56 14.63 27.14
N ASN A 283 -9.80 14.15 27.06
CA ASN A 283 -10.97 14.97 27.29
C ASN A 283 -10.83 15.45 28.74
N SER A 284 -10.33 16.67 28.91
CA SER A 284 -10.44 17.42 30.15
C SER A 284 -11.90 17.83 30.30
N ASN A 285 -12.76 16.86 30.62
CA ASN A 285 -14.15 17.11 30.98
C ASN A 285 -14.53 16.22 32.17
N ASP A 286 -13.64 16.12 33.15
CA ASP A 286 -13.95 15.71 34.52
C ASP A 286 -13.52 16.85 35.46
N ARG A 287 -14.31 17.91 35.46
CA ARG A 287 -14.42 18.89 36.55
C ARG A 287 -15.90 19.29 36.65
N GLY A 288 -16.70 18.39 37.18
CA GLY A 288 -17.89 18.71 37.97
C GLY A 288 -17.57 18.48 39.44
#